data_AF-A0A248JLF8-F1
#
_entry.id   AF-A0A248JLF8-F1
#
_cell.length_a   1.000
_cell.length_b   1.000
_cell.length_c   1.000
_cell.angle_alpha   90.00
_cell.angle_beta   90.00
_cell.angle_gamma   90.00
#
_symmetry.space_group_name_H-M   'P 1'
#
loop_
_entity.id
_entity.type
_entity.pdbx_description
1 polymer ?
#
loop_
_entity_poly.entity_id
_entity_poly.type
_entity_poly.pdbx_seq_one_letter_code
_entity_poly.pdbx_strand_id
1 'polypeptide(L)'
;MLKGRTLAAALTLACATVNIAHADVFTVRGKIMFTQGHMYPACRIVQLKRLSDGGTLNFRIPDTGKDDGILATTLTALTTGLQVEITYDTNQTTGCGSEPQIQYITIFPAS
;
A
#
# COMPACT_ATOMS: atom_id res chain seq x y z
N MET A 1 72.74 -9.24 -3.86
CA MET A 1 71.91 -8.66 -4.95
C MET A 1 70.64 -9.50 -5.10
N LEU A 2 69.49 -8.85 -5.38
CA LEU A 2 68.08 -9.34 -5.45
C LEU A 2 67.48 -9.75 -4.08
N LYS A 3 66.69 -8.96 -3.33
CA LYS A 3 65.43 -8.20 -3.58
C LYS A 3 64.24 -9.09 -4.00
N GLY A 4 63.28 -9.33 -3.08
CA GLY A 4 62.13 -10.20 -3.35
C GLY A 4 60.94 -10.12 -2.38
N ARG A 5 60.24 -8.97 -2.41
CA ARG A 5 58.77 -8.82 -2.37
C ARG A 5 57.99 -9.33 -1.14
N THR A 6 57.69 -8.39 -0.25
CA THR A 6 56.58 -8.40 0.71
C THR A 6 55.23 -8.47 -0.02
N LEU A 7 54.44 -9.51 0.25
CA LEU A 7 53.02 -9.59 -0.11
C LEU A 7 52.21 -8.84 0.95
N ALA A 8 51.78 -7.61 0.63
CA ALA A 8 50.75 -6.92 1.40
C ALA A 8 49.38 -7.43 0.94
N ALA A 9 48.72 -8.23 1.77
CA ALA A 9 47.33 -8.62 1.57
C ALA A 9 46.44 -7.39 1.83
N ALA A 10 45.95 -6.75 0.77
CA ALA A 10 44.95 -5.71 0.85
C ALA A 10 43.60 -6.36 1.17
N LEU A 11 43.18 -6.27 2.44
CA LEU A 11 41.86 -6.65 2.90
C LEU A 11 40.86 -5.59 2.41
N THR A 12 40.22 -5.84 1.27
CA THR A 12 39.12 -5.01 0.76
C THR A 12 37.93 -5.11 1.70
N LEU A 13 37.69 -4.04 2.46
CA LEU A 13 36.48 -3.86 3.25
C LEU A 13 35.29 -3.77 2.29
N ALA A 14 34.59 -4.87 2.07
CA ALA A 14 33.31 -4.87 1.37
C ALA A 14 32.29 -4.17 2.28
N CYS A 15 32.04 -2.88 2.03
CA CYS A 15 30.86 -2.21 2.58
C CYS A 15 29.63 -2.94 2.03
N ALA A 16 29.07 -3.84 2.84
CA ALA A 16 27.74 -4.38 2.59
C ALA A 16 26.76 -3.20 2.66
N THR A 17 26.32 -2.72 1.50
CA THR A 17 25.19 -1.80 1.43
C THR A 17 23.97 -2.59 1.89
N VAL A 18 23.57 -2.36 3.13
CA VAL A 18 22.30 -2.87 3.65
C VAL A 18 21.22 -2.14 2.87
N ASN A 19 20.65 -2.80 1.86
CA ASN A 19 19.43 -2.36 1.22
C ASN A 19 18.30 -2.56 2.24
N ILE A 20 18.05 -1.54 3.06
CA ILE A 20 16.83 -1.49 3.87
C ILE A 20 15.70 -1.27 2.87
N ALA A 21 14.96 -2.33 2.53
CA ALA A 21 13.74 -2.20 1.76
C ALA A 21 12.77 -1.33 2.57
N HIS A 22 12.56 -0.08 2.16
CA HIS A 22 11.52 0.76 2.70
C HIS A 22 10.19 0.31 2.11
N ALA A 23 9.19 0.06 2.96
CA ALA A 23 7.83 -0.10 2.49
C ALA A 23 7.34 1.27 1.97
N ASP A 24 7.00 1.35 0.69
CA ASP A 24 6.43 2.55 0.08
C ASP A 24 4.95 2.68 0.46
N VAL A 25 4.74 3.16 1.69
CA VAL A 25 3.42 3.43 2.26
C VAL A 25 2.97 4.84 1.88
N PHE A 26 1.83 4.93 1.20
CA PHE A 26 1.23 6.18 0.74
C PHE A 26 -0.13 6.41 1.38
N THR A 27 -0.54 7.68 1.38
CA THR A 27 -1.88 8.10 1.83
C THR A 27 -2.57 8.90 0.73
N VAL A 28 -3.87 8.71 0.56
CA VAL A 28 -4.69 9.51 -0.35
C VAL A 28 -6.03 9.87 0.25
N ARG A 29 -6.46 11.12 0.07
CA ARG A 29 -7.78 11.61 0.49
C ARG A 29 -8.76 11.70 -0.68
N GLY A 30 -10.00 11.30 -0.43
CA GLY A 30 -11.02 11.18 -1.48
C GLY A 30 -12.41 10.87 -0.98
N LYS A 31 -13.31 10.63 -1.93
CA LYS A 31 -14.62 10.04 -1.70
C LYS A 31 -14.70 8.66 -2.33
N ILE A 32 -15.34 7.72 -1.64
CA ILE A 32 -15.61 6.40 -2.22
C ILE A 32 -16.68 6.54 -3.31
N MET A 33 -16.39 6.04 -4.50
CA MET A 33 -17.28 6.07 -5.66
C MET A 33 -18.07 4.78 -5.79
N PHE A 34 -17.44 3.65 -5.51
CA PHE A 34 -18.09 2.35 -5.40
C PHE A 34 -17.26 1.40 -4.55
N THR A 35 -17.91 0.35 -4.05
CA THR A 35 -17.28 -0.84 -3.49
C THR A 35 -18.01 -2.09 -3.98
N GLN A 36 -17.33 -3.23 -4.02
CA GLN A 36 -17.88 -4.46 -4.56
C GLN A 36 -18.14 -5.51 -3.49
N GLY A 37 -19.25 -6.23 -3.65
CA GLY A 37 -19.34 -7.61 -3.18
C GLY A 37 -18.70 -8.52 -4.24
N HIS A 38 -17.88 -9.48 -3.82
CA HIS A 38 -17.21 -10.39 -4.73
C HIS A 38 -17.27 -11.82 -4.18
N MET A 39 -17.51 -12.81 -5.04
CA MET A 39 -17.59 -14.23 -4.64
C MET A 39 -16.27 -14.73 -4.02
N TYR A 40 -15.16 -14.14 -4.47
CA TYR A 40 -13.84 -14.26 -3.85
C TYR A 40 -13.54 -12.99 -3.07
N PRO A 41 -13.75 -12.97 -1.75
CA PRO A 41 -13.44 -11.87 -0.85
C PRO A 41 -12.18 -11.05 -1.15
N ALA A 42 -11.04 -11.71 -1.38
CA ALA A 42 -9.75 -11.06 -1.62
C ALA A 42 -9.65 -10.26 -2.93
N CYS A 43 -10.61 -10.44 -3.85
CA CYS A 43 -10.69 -9.69 -5.11
C CYS A 43 -11.58 -8.43 -5.00
N ARG A 44 -12.17 -8.15 -3.84
CA ARG A 44 -13.02 -6.97 -3.66
C ARG A 44 -12.21 -5.70 -3.89
N ILE A 45 -12.69 -4.85 -4.81
CA ILE A 45 -12.11 -3.52 -5.01
C ILE A 45 -13.05 -2.42 -4.54
N VAL A 46 -12.43 -1.29 -4.21
CA VAL A 46 -13.06 -0.01 -3.96
C VAL A 46 -12.41 1.04 -4.84
N GLN A 47 -13.22 1.95 -5.39
CA GLN A 47 -12.70 3.11 -6.11
C GLN A 47 -12.87 4.38 -5.27
N LEU A 48 -11.80 5.17 -5.22
CA LEU A 48 -11.75 6.47 -4.58
C LEU A 48 -11.53 7.56 -5.64
N LYS A 49 -12.34 8.61 -5.59
CA LYS A 49 -12.10 9.86 -6.32
C LYS A 49 -11.28 10.79 -5.44
N ARG A 50 -10.06 11.13 -5.87
CA ARG A 50 -9.12 11.97 -5.12
C ARG A 50 -9.64 13.39 -4.99
N LEU A 51 -9.45 13.98 -3.81
CA LEU A 51 -9.76 15.39 -3.57
C LEU A 51 -8.75 16.32 -4.26
N SER A 52 -7.50 15.88 -4.42
CA SER A 52 -6.41 16.72 -4.92
C SER A 52 -6.62 17.20 -6.35
N ASP A 53 -7.12 16.33 -7.22
CA ASP A 53 -7.23 16.59 -8.66
C ASP A 53 -8.45 15.91 -9.32
N GLY A 54 -9.32 15.28 -8.53
CA GLY A 54 -10.51 14.59 -9.03
C GLY A 54 -10.24 13.28 -9.76
N GLY A 55 -8.98 12.83 -9.87
CA GLY A 55 -8.63 11.55 -10.49
C GLY A 55 -9.09 10.35 -9.65
N THR A 56 -9.30 9.20 -10.28
CA THR A 56 -9.76 7.98 -9.60
C THR A 56 -8.62 7.00 -9.35
N LEU A 57 -8.65 6.33 -8.19
CA LEU A 57 -7.75 5.24 -7.83
C LEU A 57 -8.58 4.04 -7.37
N ASN A 58 -8.13 2.84 -7.74
CA ASN A 58 -8.72 1.58 -7.28
C ASN A 58 -7.81 0.95 -6.22
N PHE A 59 -8.42 0.39 -5.19
CA PHE A 59 -7.73 -0.31 -4.11
C PHE A 59 -8.41 -1.64 -3.84
N ARG A 60 -7.64 -2.61 -3.34
CA ARG A 60 -8.22 -3.84 -2.81
C ARG A 60 -8.55 -3.73 -1.35
N ILE A 61 -9.69 -4.31 -1.00
CA ILE A 61 -10.05 -4.53 0.39
C ILE A 61 -9.39 -5.84 0.83
N PRO A 62 -8.54 -5.83 1.88
CA PRO A 62 -7.93 -7.05 2.37
C PRO A 62 -8.99 -8.02 2.89
N ASP A 63 -8.81 -9.30 2.62
CA ASP A 63 -9.53 -10.37 3.29
C ASP A 63 -8.64 -10.95 4.39
N THR A 64 -8.96 -10.62 5.64
CA THR A 64 -8.18 -11.07 6.81
C THR A 64 -8.72 -12.37 7.41
N GLY A 65 -9.87 -12.86 6.92
CA GLY A 65 -10.56 -14.05 7.46
C GLY A 65 -11.08 -13.91 8.90
N LYS A 66 -10.98 -12.71 9.51
CA LYS A 66 -11.38 -12.46 10.91
C LYS A 66 -12.21 -11.21 11.08
N ASP A 67 -11.83 -10.13 10.41
CA ASP A 67 -12.53 -8.84 10.45
C ASP A 67 -12.59 -8.19 9.06
N ASP A 68 -13.75 -7.59 8.78
CA ASP A 68 -14.08 -6.87 7.54
C ASP A 68 -14.19 -5.35 7.82
N GLY A 69 -13.50 -4.83 8.84
CA GLY A 69 -13.56 -3.43 9.26
C GLY A 69 -13.27 -2.43 8.13
N ILE A 70 -12.36 -2.74 7.21
CA ILE A 70 -12.09 -1.91 6.03
C ILE A 70 -13.29 -1.92 5.06
N LEU A 71 -13.93 -3.07 4.83
CA LEU A 71 -15.16 -3.14 4.03
C LEU A 71 -16.29 -2.34 4.70
N ALA A 72 -16.51 -2.54 6.00
CA ALA A 72 -17.55 -1.86 6.75
C ALA A 72 -17.37 -0.33 6.72
N THR A 73 -16.13 0.14 6.90
CA THR A 73 -15.78 1.57 6.82
C THR A 73 -15.98 2.11 5.40
N THR A 74 -15.59 1.33 4.38
CA THR A 74 -15.80 1.68 2.98
C THR A 74 -17.28 1.82 2.63
N LEU A 75 -18.12 0.87 3.05
CA LEU A 75 -19.57 0.91 2.85
C LEU A 75 -20.20 2.12 3.58
N THR A 76 -19.75 2.39 4.80
CA THR A 76 -20.21 3.55 5.57
C THR A 76 -19.86 4.85 4.84
N ALA A 77 -18.61 5.01 4.38
CA ALA A 77 -18.18 6.18 3.62
C ALA A 77 -18.96 6.34 2.30
N LEU A 78 -19.20 5.25 1.57
CA LEU A 78 -19.97 5.26 0.32
C LEU A 78 -21.42 5.70 0.56
N THR A 79 -22.08 5.14 1.56
CA THR A 79 -23.51 5.42 1.84
C THR A 79 -23.74 6.80 2.45
N THR A 80 -22.78 7.30 3.24
CA THR A 80 -22.86 8.63 3.86
C THR A 80 -22.30 9.75 2.98
N GLY A 81 -21.55 9.42 1.93
CA GLY A 81 -20.86 10.38 1.07
C GLY A 81 -19.72 11.15 1.77
N LEU A 82 -19.28 10.66 2.94
CA LEU A 82 -18.19 11.23 3.71
C LEU A 82 -16.84 11.04 3.01
N GLN A 83 -15.89 11.91 3.35
CA GLN A 83 -14.53 11.82 2.84
C GLN A 83 -13.75 10.77 3.64
N VAL A 84 -12.79 10.13 2.97
CA VAL A 84 -11.87 9.20 3.60
C VAL A 84 -10.42 9.52 3.28
N GLU A 85 -9.53 9.06 4.15
CA GLU A 85 -8.11 8.87 3.85
C GLU A 85 -7.82 7.37 3.80
N ILE A 86 -7.19 6.93 2.72
CA ILE A 86 -6.75 5.55 2.53
C ILE A 86 -5.24 5.50 2.62
N THR A 87 -4.72 4.63 3.49
CA THR A 87 -3.30 4.27 3.56
C THR A 87 -3.08 2.93 2.87
N TYR A 88 -2.12 2.86 1.96
CA TYR A 88 -1.84 1.68 1.14
C TYR A 88 -0.35 1.53 0.85
N ASP A 89 0.08 0.32 0.51
CA ASP A 89 1.44 0.04 0.03
C ASP A 89 1.38 -0.46 -1.41
N THR A 90 2.13 0.20 -2.29
CA THR A 90 2.15 -0.13 -3.73
C THR A 90 2.76 -1.50 -4.05
N ASN A 91 3.54 -2.06 -3.13
CA ASN A 91 4.17 -3.36 -3.30
C ASN A 91 3.28 -4.52 -2.83
N GLN A 92 2.21 -4.22 -2.09
CA GLN A 92 1.25 -5.24 -1.65
C GLN A 92 0.14 -5.44 -2.69
N THR A 93 0.48 -6.19 -3.73
CA THR A 93 -0.40 -6.52 -4.87
C THR A 93 -0.85 -7.99 -4.88
N THR A 94 -0.53 -8.78 -3.84
CA THR A 94 -0.82 -10.23 -3.79
C THR A 94 -2.31 -10.55 -3.61
N GLY A 95 -2.67 -11.81 -3.88
CA GLY A 95 -4.04 -12.32 -3.80
C GLY A 95 -4.73 -12.31 -5.17
N CYS A 96 -5.34 -11.19 -5.54
CA CYS A 96 -6.14 -11.05 -6.75
C CYS A 96 -6.00 -9.64 -7.32
N GLY A 97 -6.00 -9.46 -8.65
CA GLY A 97 -5.83 -8.13 -9.27
C GLY A 97 -4.42 -7.54 -9.08
N SER A 98 -4.24 -6.30 -9.52
CA SER A 98 -2.95 -5.57 -9.46
C SER A 98 -3.00 -4.32 -8.59
N GLU A 99 -4.18 -3.99 -8.08
CA GLU A 99 -4.41 -2.80 -7.27
C GLU A 99 -3.72 -2.93 -5.91
N PRO A 100 -3.20 -1.84 -5.33
CA PRO A 100 -2.63 -1.89 -4.00
C PRO A 100 -3.69 -2.23 -2.95
N GLN A 101 -3.28 -2.96 -1.91
CA GLN A 101 -4.14 -3.30 -0.79
C GLN A 101 -4.25 -2.15 0.21
N ILE A 102 -5.45 -1.90 0.71
CA ILE A 102 -5.68 -0.95 1.82
C ILE A 102 -5.09 -1.54 3.11
N GLN A 103 -4.30 -0.75 3.81
CA GLN A 103 -3.84 -1.05 5.16
C GLN A 103 -4.74 -0.40 6.22
N TYR A 104 -5.11 0.86 5.99
CA TYR A 104 -5.98 1.63 6.89
C TYR A 104 -6.93 2.52 6.08
N ILE A 105 -8.12 2.74 6.65
CA ILE A 105 -9.09 3.70 6.12
C ILE A 105 -9.68 4.50 7.28
N THR A 106 -9.72 5.82 7.12
CA THR A 106 -10.24 6.75 8.12
C THR A 106 -11.35 7.59 7.50
N ILE A 107 -12.51 7.67 8.16
CA ILE A 107 -13.61 8.57 7.76
C ILE A 107 -13.40 9.93 8.40
N PHE A 108 -13.57 10.99 7.61
CA PHE A 108 -13.61 12.37 8.07
C PHE A 108 -15.02 12.94 7.95
N PRO A 109 -15.46 13.79 8.90
CA PRO A 109 -16.73 14.49 8.79
C PRO A 109 -16.78 15.35 7.52
N ALA A 110 -17.99 15.57 7.01
CA ALA A 110 -18.19 16.51 5.91
C ALA A 110 -17.76 17.90 6.38
N SER A 111 -16.88 18.53 5.61
CA SER A 111 -16.42 19.92 5.81
C SER A 111 -17.48 20.90 5.32
#